data_AF-B9FHE0-F1
#
_entry.id   AF-B9FHE0-F1
#
_cell.length_a   1.000
_cell.length_b   1.000
_cell.length_c   1.000
_cell.angle_alpha   90.00
_cell.angle_beta   90.00
_cell.angle_gamma   90.00
#
_symmetry.space_group_name_H-M   'P 1'
#
loop_
_entity.id
_entity.type
_entity.pdbx_description
1 polymer ?
#
loop_
_entity_poly.entity_id
_entity_poly.type
_entity_poly.pdbx_seq_one_letter_code
_entity_poly.pdbx_strand_id
1 'polypeptide(L)'
;MAQIIDGKGVAADIRREVAADVAALSSAHNLVPGLAVVIVGSRKDSQTYVQMKRKACAEVGIRSVDVDLAEDISEAALVAEVHRLNADPAVHGILVQLPLPKHINEEKILNEISLEKDVDGFHPLNIGKLAMKGRDPLFLPCTPKVPGLAVVIVGSRKDSQTYVQMKRKACAEVGIRSVDVDLAEDISEAALVAEVHRLNADPAVHGILVQLPLPKHINEEKILNEISLEKDVDGFHPLNIGKLAMKGRDPLFLPCTPKGCMELLTRSGVTINGKRAVVVGRSNIVGLPVSLLLLKADATVSIVHSRTPNPESIVREADIVIAAAGQAMMIKGDWIKPGAAVIDVGTNSISDPTRKSGYRLVGDVDFAEVSKVAGHLTPVPGGVGPMTVAMLLKNTVDGAKRGIVQ
;
A
#
# COMPACT_ATOMS: atom_id res chain seq x y z
N MET A 1 13.83 10.55 -34.56
CA MET A 1 14.23 10.45 -33.14
C MET A 1 12.98 10.34 -32.30
N ALA A 2 13.02 9.50 -31.28
CA ALA A 2 11.90 9.22 -30.41
C ALA A 2 11.55 10.40 -29.52
N GLN A 3 10.26 10.61 -29.28
CA GLN A 3 9.79 11.42 -28.17
C GLN A 3 10.06 10.69 -26.86
N ILE A 4 10.79 11.33 -25.95
CA ILE A 4 11.11 10.74 -24.66
C ILE A 4 9.90 10.85 -23.74
N ILE A 5 9.44 9.70 -23.24
CA ILE A 5 8.36 9.65 -22.26
C ILE A 5 8.96 9.94 -20.88
N ASP A 6 8.67 11.12 -20.34
CA ASP A 6 9.13 11.52 -19.01
C ASP A 6 8.28 10.89 -17.89
N GLY A 7 8.66 9.68 -17.49
CA GLY A 7 7.98 8.97 -16.41
C GLY A 7 8.12 9.64 -15.03
N LYS A 8 9.15 10.50 -14.81
CA LYS A 8 9.26 11.28 -13.57
C LYS A 8 8.20 12.37 -13.52
N GLY A 9 8.04 13.12 -14.60
CA GLY A 9 7.00 14.14 -14.75
C GLY A 9 5.61 13.53 -14.57
N VAL A 10 5.32 12.46 -15.30
CA VAL A 10 4.03 11.76 -15.19
C VAL A 10 3.78 11.24 -13.77
N ALA A 11 4.77 10.63 -13.12
CA ALA A 11 4.62 10.17 -11.74
C ALA A 11 4.37 11.32 -10.76
N ALA A 12 4.95 12.51 -11.00
CA ALA A 12 4.71 13.68 -10.17
C ALA A 12 3.28 14.21 -10.33
N ASP A 13 2.73 14.23 -11.54
CA ASP A 13 1.33 14.58 -11.79
C ASP A 13 0.38 13.67 -11.04
N ILE A 14 0.62 12.36 -11.11
CA ILE A 14 -0.19 11.36 -10.40
C ILE A 14 -0.07 11.53 -8.89
N ARG A 15 1.12 11.82 -8.35
CA ARG A 15 1.26 12.11 -6.90
C ARG A 15 0.47 13.35 -6.49
N ARG A 16 0.36 14.38 -7.35
CA ARG A 16 -0.49 15.56 -7.09
C ARG A 16 -1.98 15.19 -7.10
N GLU A 17 -2.42 14.39 -8.06
CA GLU A 17 -3.79 13.85 -8.11
C GLU A 17 -4.11 13.04 -6.85
N VAL A 18 -3.19 12.15 -6.43
CA VAL A 18 -3.29 11.35 -5.20
C VAL A 18 -3.33 12.24 -3.95
N ALA A 19 -2.48 13.26 -3.86
CA ALA A 19 -2.50 14.19 -2.71
C ALA A 19 -3.83 14.95 -2.62
N ALA A 20 -4.39 15.37 -3.77
CA ALA A 20 -5.71 15.99 -3.81
C ALA A 20 -6.82 15.02 -3.37
N ASP A 21 -6.75 13.75 -3.80
CA ASP A 21 -7.66 12.70 -3.34
C ASP A 21 -7.56 12.45 -1.83
N VAL A 22 -6.34 12.36 -1.28
CA VAL A 22 -6.11 12.19 0.17
C VAL A 22 -6.66 13.39 0.94
N ALA A 23 -6.41 14.62 0.46
CA ALA A 23 -6.94 15.83 1.07
C ALA A 23 -8.48 15.86 1.01
N ALA A 24 -9.08 15.44 -0.10
CA ALA A 24 -10.53 15.34 -0.26
C ALA A 24 -11.14 14.29 0.69
N LEU A 25 -10.52 13.11 0.82
CA LEU A 25 -10.94 12.08 1.77
C LEU A 25 -10.85 12.56 3.22
N SER A 26 -9.77 13.24 3.55
CA SER A 26 -9.58 13.87 4.86
C SER A 26 -10.66 14.94 5.14
N SER A 27 -10.98 15.76 4.14
CA SER A 27 -11.93 16.88 4.27
C SER A 27 -13.40 16.45 4.24
N ALA A 28 -13.76 15.44 3.43
CA ALA A 28 -15.13 14.96 3.27
C ALA A 28 -15.61 14.11 4.46
N HIS A 29 -14.69 13.55 5.24
CA HIS A 29 -14.99 12.68 6.38
C HIS A 29 -14.54 13.29 7.71
N ASN A 30 -14.58 14.61 7.82
CA ASN A 30 -14.14 15.44 8.95
C ASN A 30 -14.95 15.21 10.27
N LEU A 31 -14.96 13.98 10.77
CA LEU A 31 -15.29 13.64 12.14
C LEU A 31 -14.01 13.76 12.95
N VAL A 32 -13.99 14.67 13.92
CA VAL A 32 -12.95 14.71 14.96
C VAL A 32 -13.28 13.57 15.92
N PRO A 33 -12.51 12.46 15.96
CA PRO A 33 -12.81 11.36 16.87
C PRO A 33 -12.76 11.88 18.30
N GLY A 34 -13.73 11.47 19.11
CA GLY A 34 -13.83 11.87 20.51
C GLY A 34 -13.48 10.70 21.41
N LEU A 35 -12.43 10.82 22.22
CA LEU A 35 -12.05 9.82 23.21
C LEU A 35 -12.34 10.36 24.60
N ALA A 36 -13.24 9.70 25.33
CA ALA A 36 -13.46 9.98 26.75
C ALA A 36 -12.51 9.16 27.60
N VAL A 37 -11.75 9.82 28.47
CA VAL A 37 -10.83 9.17 29.40
C VAL A 37 -11.30 9.46 30.82
N VAL A 38 -11.85 8.44 31.47
CA VAL A 38 -12.36 8.49 32.84
C VAL A 38 -11.29 7.98 33.79
N ILE A 39 -10.95 8.77 34.81
CA ILE A 39 -10.07 8.36 35.90
C ILE A 39 -10.77 8.63 37.23
N VAL A 40 -10.66 7.69 38.17
CA VAL A 40 -11.20 7.83 39.52
C VAL A 40 -10.06 7.86 40.52
N GLY A 41 -10.00 8.91 41.32
CA GLY A 41 -8.94 9.14 42.30
C GLY A 41 -7.66 9.73 41.71
N SER A 42 -6.59 9.76 42.52
CA SER A 42 -5.36 10.51 42.22
C SER A 42 -4.10 9.64 42.20
N ARG A 43 -4.23 8.37 41.81
CA ARG A 43 -3.10 7.44 41.68
C ARG A 43 -2.08 7.97 40.67
N LYS A 44 -0.82 8.15 41.11
CA LYS A 44 0.25 8.77 40.30
C LYS A 44 0.56 8.00 39.00
N ASP A 45 0.49 6.68 39.04
CA ASP A 45 0.68 5.80 37.88
C ASP A 45 -0.45 5.96 36.87
N SER A 46 -1.71 5.95 37.33
CA SER A 46 -2.89 6.19 36.49
C SER A 46 -2.89 7.60 35.88
N GLN A 47 -2.51 8.63 36.64
CA GLN A 47 -2.42 10.01 36.15
C GLN A 47 -1.36 10.18 35.06
N THR A 48 -0.19 9.56 35.22
CA THR A 48 0.89 9.61 34.22
C THR A 48 0.43 8.98 32.90
N TYR A 49 -0.24 7.83 32.98
CA TYR A 49 -0.73 7.11 31.80
C TYR A 49 -1.86 7.87 31.10
N VAL A 50 -2.77 8.48 31.85
CA VAL A 50 -3.85 9.33 31.33
C VAL A 50 -3.28 10.60 30.68
N GLN A 51 -2.27 11.25 31.27
CA GLN A 51 -1.60 12.41 30.66
C GLN A 51 -0.92 12.07 29.34
N MET A 52 -0.31 10.89 29.23
CA MET A 52 0.28 10.40 27.97
C MET A 52 -0.81 10.19 26.90
N LYS A 53 -1.95 9.60 27.25
CA LYS A 53 -3.09 9.41 26.34
C LYS A 53 -3.70 10.74 25.88
N ARG A 54 -3.89 11.69 26.81
CA ARG A 54 -4.38 13.06 26.52
C ARG A 54 -3.46 13.80 25.57
N LYS A 55 -2.14 13.74 25.81
CA LYS A 55 -1.12 14.36 24.96
C LYS A 55 -1.11 13.75 23.57
N ALA A 56 -1.19 12.41 23.47
CA ALA A 56 -1.27 11.71 22.19
C ALA A 56 -2.53 12.13 21.39
N CYS A 57 -3.69 12.25 22.06
CA CYS A 57 -4.92 12.71 21.42
C CYS A 57 -4.79 14.14 20.87
N ALA A 58 -4.20 15.05 21.64
CA ALA A 58 -3.97 16.43 21.21
C ALA A 58 -2.99 16.53 20.01
N GLU A 59 -1.94 15.71 19.98
CA GLU A 59 -0.94 15.68 18.91
C GLU A 59 -1.50 15.16 17.58
N VAL A 60 -2.49 14.25 17.62
CA VAL A 60 -3.11 13.67 16.42
C VAL A 60 -4.48 14.27 16.08
N GLY A 61 -4.89 15.33 16.78
CA GLY A 61 -6.14 16.03 16.51
C GLY A 61 -7.43 15.28 16.93
N ILE A 62 -7.35 14.37 17.90
CA ILE A 62 -8.50 13.70 18.54
C ILE A 62 -9.04 14.61 19.66
N ARG A 63 -10.37 14.78 19.72
CA ARG A 63 -11.03 15.50 20.81
C ARG A 63 -11.00 14.65 22.08
N SER A 64 -10.25 15.08 23.09
CA SER A 64 -10.25 14.43 24.42
C SER A 64 -11.42 14.93 25.25
N VAL A 65 -12.16 14.02 25.89
CA VAL A 65 -13.14 14.32 26.94
C VAL A 65 -12.60 13.75 28.24
N ASP A 66 -12.01 14.64 29.04
CA ASP A 66 -11.30 14.26 30.25
C ASP A 66 -12.25 14.29 31.45
N VAL A 67 -12.44 13.14 32.10
CA VAL A 67 -13.34 13.01 33.25
C VAL A 67 -12.53 12.57 34.47
N ASP A 68 -12.15 13.55 35.28
CA ASP A 68 -11.40 13.34 36.52
C ASP A 68 -12.38 13.30 37.72
N LEU A 69 -12.59 12.11 38.29
CA LEU A 69 -13.55 11.86 39.37
C LEU A 69 -12.85 11.65 40.71
N ALA A 70 -13.49 12.09 41.80
CA ALA A 70 -12.95 11.92 43.15
C ALA A 70 -12.88 10.44 43.56
N GLU A 71 -11.91 10.09 44.41
CA GLU A 71 -11.72 8.70 44.86
C GLU A 71 -12.93 8.17 45.63
N ASP A 72 -13.69 9.03 46.31
CA ASP A 72 -14.88 8.69 47.09
C ASP A 72 -16.18 8.63 46.28
N ILE A 73 -16.09 8.73 44.94
CA ILE A 73 -17.28 8.64 44.08
C ILE A 73 -18.03 7.33 44.32
N SER A 74 -19.36 7.40 44.37
CA SER A 74 -20.20 6.20 44.43
C SER A 74 -20.21 5.45 43.09
N GLU A 75 -20.34 4.13 43.14
CA GLU A 75 -20.48 3.29 41.94
C GLU A 75 -21.63 3.76 41.05
N ALA A 76 -22.79 4.11 41.63
CA ALA A 76 -23.95 4.59 40.88
C ALA A 76 -23.67 5.91 40.13
N ALA A 77 -22.88 6.81 40.71
CA ALA A 77 -22.49 8.05 40.07
C ALA A 77 -21.49 7.82 38.92
N LEU A 78 -20.56 6.86 39.07
CA LEU A 78 -19.66 6.47 37.98
C LEU A 78 -20.41 5.81 36.81
N VAL A 79 -21.39 4.95 37.09
CA VAL A 79 -22.27 4.38 36.05
C VAL A 79 -23.04 5.48 35.31
N ALA A 80 -23.60 6.44 36.04
CA ALA A 80 -24.31 7.56 35.42
C ALA A 80 -23.41 8.39 34.48
N GLU A 81 -22.14 8.56 34.83
CA GLU A 81 -21.17 9.25 33.99
C GLU A 81 -20.79 8.43 32.74
N VAL A 82 -20.60 7.12 32.89
CA VAL A 82 -20.41 6.21 31.74
C VAL A 82 -21.64 6.26 30.80
N HIS A 83 -22.86 6.25 31.34
CA HIS A 83 -24.08 6.38 30.55
C HIS A 83 -24.18 7.73 29.83
N ARG A 84 -23.78 8.82 30.49
CA ARG A 84 -23.69 10.15 29.87
C ARG A 84 -22.74 10.14 28.67
N LEU A 85 -21.58 9.50 28.79
CA LEU A 85 -20.59 9.35 27.71
C LEU A 85 -21.07 8.41 26.59
N ASN A 86 -21.80 7.34 26.93
CA ASN A 86 -22.45 6.48 25.95
C ASN A 86 -23.48 7.26 25.12
N ALA A 87 -24.25 8.15 25.75
CA ALA A 87 -25.26 8.96 25.07
C ALA A 87 -24.69 10.14 24.26
N ASP A 88 -23.43 10.53 24.47
CA ASP A 88 -22.81 11.67 23.79
C ASP A 88 -22.40 11.31 22.35
N PRO A 89 -23.01 11.90 21.30
CA PRO A 89 -22.69 11.61 19.91
C PRO A 89 -21.31 12.17 19.48
N ALA A 90 -20.69 13.03 20.29
CA ALA A 90 -19.32 13.49 20.07
C ALA A 90 -18.26 12.58 20.70
N VAL A 91 -18.65 11.62 21.55
CA VAL A 91 -17.78 10.61 22.15
C VAL A 91 -17.89 9.31 21.37
N HIS A 92 -16.77 8.86 20.82
CA HIS A 92 -16.67 7.71 19.92
C HIS A 92 -15.92 6.55 20.56
N GLY A 93 -15.22 6.79 21.66
CA GLY A 93 -14.58 5.78 22.49
C GLY A 93 -14.56 6.20 23.96
N ILE A 94 -14.72 5.24 24.87
CA ILE A 94 -14.72 5.45 26.31
C ILE A 94 -13.69 4.52 26.93
N LEU A 95 -12.75 5.12 27.65
CA LEU A 95 -11.71 4.44 28.38
C LEU A 95 -11.87 4.73 29.87
N VAL A 96 -12.09 3.69 30.67
CA VAL A 96 -12.09 3.79 32.14
C VAL A 96 -10.74 3.32 32.64
N GLN A 97 -9.94 4.24 33.18
CA GLN A 97 -8.58 3.95 33.62
C GLN A 97 -8.61 3.08 34.88
N LEU A 98 -8.16 1.85 34.73
CA LEU A 98 -7.97 0.89 35.81
C LEU A 98 -6.63 1.09 36.54
N PRO A 99 -6.49 0.58 37.77
CA PRO A 99 -7.57 0.00 38.59
C PRO A 99 -8.45 1.08 39.24
N LEU A 100 -9.72 0.75 39.47
CA LEU A 100 -10.65 1.59 40.22
C LEU A 100 -10.47 1.43 41.74
N PRO A 101 -10.97 2.38 42.55
CA PRO A 101 -11.02 2.23 44.00
C PRO A 101 -11.75 0.96 44.44
N LYS A 102 -11.32 0.36 45.56
CA LYS A 102 -11.76 -0.96 46.02
C LYS A 102 -13.27 -1.09 46.30
N HIS A 103 -13.97 0.03 46.54
CA HIS A 103 -15.41 0.04 46.78
C HIS A 103 -16.26 0.05 45.51
N ILE A 104 -15.62 0.08 44.32
CA ILE A 104 -16.27 0.08 43.02
C ILE A 104 -15.99 -1.26 42.32
N ASN A 105 -17.04 -1.90 41.81
CA ASN A 105 -16.88 -3.11 41.02
C ASN A 105 -16.48 -2.78 39.57
N GLU A 106 -15.21 -3.01 39.24
CA GLU A 106 -14.65 -2.77 37.90
C GLU A 106 -15.42 -3.49 36.78
N GLU A 107 -15.74 -4.77 36.97
CA GLU A 107 -16.46 -5.58 35.97
C GLU A 107 -17.83 -4.97 35.65
N LYS A 108 -18.54 -4.51 36.69
CA LYS A 108 -19.82 -3.84 36.51
C LYS A 108 -19.67 -2.55 35.71
N ILE A 109 -18.67 -1.72 36.00
CA ILE A 109 -18.43 -0.47 35.26
C ILE A 109 -18.07 -0.73 33.80
N LEU A 110 -17.20 -1.70 33.52
CA LEU A 110 -16.79 -2.05 32.16
C LEU A 110 -17.95 -2.62 31.32
N ASN A 111 -18.89 -3.34 31.95
CA ASN A 111 -20.10 -3.85 31.30
C ASN A 111 -21.11 -2.76 30.92
N GLU A 112 -21.04 -1.58 31.54
CA GLU A 112 -21.94 -0.46 31.25
C GLU A 112 -21.43 0.39 30.07
N ILE A 113 -20.21 0.18 29.58
CA ILE A 113 -19.70 0.85 28.38
C ILE A 113 -20.37 0.25 27.15
N SER A 114 -20.95 1.08 26.28
CA SER A 114 -21.55 0.59 25.03
C SER A 114 -20.53 -0.19 24.21
N LEU A 115 -20.95 -1.32 23.62
CA LEU A 115 -20.09 -2.22 22.84
C LEU A 115 -19.33 -1.52 21.71
N GLU A 116 -19.98 -0.55 21.08
CA GLU A 116 -19.48 0.27 19.99
C GLU A 116 -18.53 1.40 20.43
N LYS A 117 -18.40 1.66 21.74
CA LYS A 117 -17.51 2.69 22.33
C LYS A 117 -16.43 2.10 23.25
N ASP A 118 -16.38 0.78 23.44
CA ASP A 118 -15.40 0.06 24.27
C ASP A 118 -14.02 -0.04 23.58
N VAL A 119 -13.22 1.02 23.70
CA VAL A 119 -11.89 1.12 23.04
C VAL A 119 -10.84 0.19 23.62
N ASP A 120 -10.97 -0.20 24.89
CA ASP A 120 -10.05 -1.13 25.54
C ASP A 120 -10.44 -2.60 25.27
N GLY A 121 -11.65 -2.84 24.75
CA GLY A 121 -12.14 -4.16 24.37
C GLY A 121 -12.43 -5.07 25.55
N PHE A 122 -12.70 -4.51 26.74
CA PHE A 122 -12.89 -5.28 27.97
C PHE A 122 -14.33 -5.74 28.21
N HIS A 123 -15.31 -5.28 27.40
CA HIS A 123 -16.66 -5.79 27.51
C HIS A 123 -16.69 -7.31 27.17
N PRO A 124 -17.30 -8.17 28.01
CA PRO A 124 -17.36 -9.62 27.80
C PRO A 124 -17.88 -10.07 26.44
N LEU A 125 -18.74 -9.29 25.77
CA LEU A 125 -19.24 -9.60 24.42
C LEU A 125 -18.22 -9.25 23.33
N ASN A 126 -17.38 -8.22 23.51
CA ASN A 126 -16.27 -7.91 22.61
C ASN A 126 -15.15 -8.96 22.74
N ILE A 127 -14.80 -9.36 23.97
CA ILE A 127 -13.88 -10.48 24.24
C ILE A 127 -14.46 -11.79 23.68
N GLY A 128 -15.76 -12.04 23.88
CA GLY A 128 -16.45 -13.21 23.37
C GLY A 128 -16.48 -13.28 21.84
N LYS A 129 -16.71 -12.15 21.15
CA LYS A 129 -16.61 -12.07 19.69
C LYS A 129 -15.19 -12.31 19.18
N LEU A 130 -14.19 -11.73 19.86
CA LEU A 130 -12.77 -11.94 19.55
C LEU A 130 -12.34 -13.41 19.71
N ALA A 131 -12.93 -14.13 20.67
CA ALA A 131 -12.64 -15.55 20.93
C ALA A 131 -13.41 -16.53 20.03
N MET A 132 -14.43 -16.09 19.28
CA MET A 132 -15.29 -16.95 18.46
C MET A 132 -15.00 -16.80 16.96
N LYS A 133 -14.56 -17.89 16.31
CA LYS A 133 -14.23 -17.92 14.89
C LYS A 133 -15.43 -17.51 14.02
N GLY A 134 -15.28 -16.47 13.19
CA GLY A 134 -16.30 -16.01 12.24
C GLY A 134 -17.31 -15.01 12.79
N ARG A 135 -17.02 -14.32 13.89
CA ARG A 135 -17.78 -13.16 14.37
C ARG A 135 -16.86 -11.96 14.53
N ASP A 136 -17.19 -10.87 13.86
CA ASP A 136 -16.43 -9.62 14.02
C ASP A 136 -16.89 -8.88 15.29
N PRO A 137 -15.97 -8.30 16.08
CA PRO A 137 -16.33 -7.38 17.17
C PRO A 137 -17.11 -6.18 16.63
N LEU A 138 -18.03 -5.61 17.42
CA LEU A 138 -18.85 -4.44 16.99
C LEU A 138 -18.05 -3.13 16.92
N PHE A 139 -16.77 -3.18 17.25
CA PHE A 139 -15.88 -2.04 17.23
C PHE A 139 -15.26 -1.88 15.83
N LEU A 140 -15.83 -0.97 15.03
CA LEU A 140 -15.16 -0.38 13.86
C LEU A 140 -14.62 0.99 14.28
N PRO A 141 -13.30 1.15 14.50
CA PRO A 141 -12.72 2.43 14.83
C PRO A 141 -13.05 3.46 13.74
N CYS A 142 -13.66 4.58 14.13
CA CYS A 142 -13.65 5.81 13.34
C CYS A 142 -12.31 6.54 13.53
N THR A 143 -11.20 5.81 13.31
CA THR A 143 -9.87 6.40 13.20
C THR A 143 -9.88 7.34 11.98
N PRO A 144 -9.22 8.51 12.03
CA PRO A 144 -9.16 9.42 10.89
C PRO A 144 -8.73 8.63 9.66
N LYS A 145 -9.54 8.67 8.60
CA LYS A 145 -9.38 7.86 7.38
C LYS A 145 -8.27 8.39 6.48
N VAL A 146 -7.10 8.63 7.07
CA VAL A 146 -5.85 8.82 6.34
C VAL A 146 -5.44 7.45 5.81
N PRO A 147 -5.28 7.27 4.49
CA PRO A 147 -4.86 5.99 3.94
C PRO A 147 -3.54 5.55 4.59
N GLY A 148 -3.47 4.29 4.98
CA GLY A 148 -2.31 3.71 5.64
C GLY A 148 -1.63 2.66 4.76
N LEU A 149 -0.33 2.78 4.57
CA LEU A 149 0.48 1.82 3.83
C LEU A 149 1.53 1.21 4.76
N ALA A 150 1.48 -0.10 4.95
CA ALA A 150 2.54 -0.84 5.61
C ALA A 150 3.61 -1.27 4.60
N VAL A 151 4.86 -0.96 4.89
CA VAL A 151 6.02 -1.33 4.08
C VAL A 151 6.92 -2.26 4.88
N VAL A 152 6.90 -3.54 4.53
CA VAL A 152 7.69 -4.60 5.15
C VAL A 152 8.97 -4.82 4.34
N ILE A 153 10.12 -4.76 4.98
CA ILE A 153 11.41 -5.13 4.40
C ILE A 153 12.11 -6.15 5.30
N VAL A 154 12.74 -7.14 4.67
CA VAL A 154 13.51 -8.17 5.37
C VAL A 154 14.98 -8.08 4.94
N GLY A 155 15.86 -7.89 5.92
CA GLY A 155 17.30 -7.77 5.71
C GLY A 155 17.78 -6.38 5.27
N SER A 156 19.03 -6.31 4.82
CA SER A 156 19.77 -5.04 4.67
C SER A 156 20.24 -4.73 3.23
N ARG A 157 19.60 -5.37 2.23
CA ARG A 157 19.92 -5.16 0.82
C ARG A 157 19.80 -3.67 0.43
N LYS A 158 20.91 -3.09 -0.06
CA LYS A 158 21.02 -1.65 -0.37
C LYS A 158 20.03 -1.17 -1.44
N ASP A 159 19.77 -1.99 -2.45
CA ASP A 159 18.82 -1.67 -3.52
C ASP A 159 17.38 -1.66 -3.00
N SER A 160 16.98 -2.67 -2.21
CA SER A 160 15.70 -2.73 -1.52
C SER A 160 15.51 -1.55 -0.56
N GLN A 161 16.53 -1.19 0.23
CA GLN A 161 16.49 -0.05 1.14
C GLN A 161 16.27 1.27 0.40
N THR A 162 16.98 1.50 -0.70
CA THR A 162 16.80 2.71 -1.51
C THR A 162 15.37 2.81 -2.02
N TYR A 163 14.80 1.69 -2.48
CA TYR A 163 13.44 1.64 -3.01
C TYR A 163 12.38 1.87 -1.91
N VAL A 164 12.57 1.28 -0.73
CA VAL A 164 11.70 1.49 0.44
C VAL A 164 11.75 2.94 0.92
N GLN A 165 12.92 3.55 0.97
CA GLN A 165 13.06 4.98 1.33
C GLN A 165 12.32 5.89 0.35
N MET A 166 12.33 5.59 -0.96
CA MET A 166 11.53 6.33 -1.93
C MET A 166 10.02 6.20 -1.66
N LYS A 167 9.54 5.01 -1.29
CA LYS A 167 8.12 4.77 -0.93
C LYS A 167 7.73 5.54 0.33
N ARG A 168 8.55 5.47 1.40
CA ARG A 168 8.35 6.20 2.66
C ARG A 168 8.24 7.70 2.42
N LYS A 169 9.20 8.25 1.66
CA LYS A 169 9.19 9.68 1.28
C LYS A 169 7.93 10.04 0.50
N ALA A 170 7.57 9.22 -0.49
CA ALA A 170 6.39 9.50 -1.31
C ALA A 170 5.09 9.44 -0.50
N CYS A 171 4.97 8.54 0.49
CA CYS A 171 3.82 8.52 1.42
C CYS A 171 3.72 9.84 2.21
N ALA A 172 4.84 10.29 2.79
CA ALA A 172 4.88 11.55 3.52
C ALA A 172 4.53 12.76 2.62
N GLU A 173 5.01 12.77 1.37
CA GLU A 173 4.71 13.83 0.40
C GLU A 173 3.22 13.95 0.07
N VAL A 174 2.48 12.83 0.04
CA VAL A 174 1.05 12.82 -0.32
C VAL A 174 0.11 12.70 0.88
N GLY A 175 0.64 12.69 2.11
CA GLY A 175 -0.16 12.58 3.33
C GLY A 175 -0.69 11.18 3.66
N ILE A 176 -0.05 10.12 3.14
CA ILE A 176 -0.37 8.73 3.50
C ILE A 176 0.40 8.34 4.76
N ARG A 177 -0.28 7.70 5.71
CA ARG A 177 0.35 7.17 6.94
C ARG A 177 1.21 5.95 6.58
N SER A 178 2.53 6.04 6.75
CA SER A 178 3.44 4.90 6.57
C SER A 178 3.53 4.08 7.85
N VAL A 179 3.44 2.76 7.75
CA VAL A 179 3.78 1.81 8.82
C VAL A 179 5.02 1.04 8.37
N ASP A 180 6.16 1.40 8.93
CA ASP A 180 7.45 0.87 8.51
C ASP A 180 7.84 -0.35 9.35
N VAL A 181 8.04 -1.49 8.69
CA VAL A 181 8.37 -2.77 9.35
C VAL A 181 9.71 -3.27 8.81
N ASP A 182 10.77 -2.97 9.55
CA ASP A 182 12.14 -3.36 9.25
C ASP A 182 12.50 -4.64 10.02
N LEU A 183 12.63 -5.77 9.31
CA LEU A 183 12.86 -7.10 9.90
C LEU A 183 14.27 -7.61 9.60
N ALA A 184 14.82 -8.39 10.54
CA ALA A 184 16.15 -8.98 10.39
C ALA A 184 16.19 -10.01 9.24
N GLU A 185 17.35 -10.16 8.60
CA GLU A 185 17.52 -11.08 7.47
C GLU A 185 17.28 -12.54 7.87
N ASP A 186 17.60 -12.91 9.10
CA ASP A 186 17.47 -14.25 9.66
C ASP A 186 16.09 -14.55 10.25
N ILE A 187 15.10 -13.66 10.06
CA ILE A 187 13.72 -13.91 10.50
C ILE A 187 13.19 -15.23 9.93
N SER A 188 12.43 -15.95 10.75
CA SER A 188 11.74 -17.15 10.29
C SER A 188 10.53 -16.80 9.42
N GLU A 189 10.23 -17.68 8.46
CA GLU A 189 9.04 -17.52 7.62
C GLU A 189 7.75 -17.40 8.47
N ALA A 190 7.62 -18.19 9.54
CA ALA A 190 6.46 -18.14 10.42
C ALA A 190 6.32 -16.79 11.14
N ALA A 191 7.42 -16.17 11.56
CA ALA A 191 7.39 -14.85 12.18
C ALA A 191 7.03 -13.75 11.17
N LEU A 192 7.50 -13.84 9.92
CA LEU A 192 7.10 -12.93 8.86
C LEU A 192 5.60 -13.05 8.53
N VAL A 193 5.06 -14.28 8.48
CA VAL A 193 3.60 -14.50 8.30
C VAL A 193 2.80 -13.88 9.44
N ALA A 194 3.24 -14.06 10.69
CA ALA A 194 2.56 -13.47 11.84
C ALA A 194 2.53 -11.93 11.77
N GLU A 195 3.60 -11.31 11.27
CA GLU A 195 3.66 -9.86 11.07
C GLU A 195 2.72 -9.41 9.94
N VAL A 196 2.66 -10.14 8.83
CA VAL A 196 1.66 -9.88 7.77
C VAL A 196 0.24 -10.00 8.31
N HIS A 197 -0.07 -11.01 9.12
CA HIS A 197 -1.38 -11.18 9.74
C HIS A 197 -1.72 -10.03 10.70
N ARG A 198 -0.74 -9.56 11.49
CA ARG A 198 -0.90 -8.38 12.34
C ARG A 198 -1.28 -7.14 11.51
N LEU A 199 -0.63 -6.92 10.38
CA LEU A 199 -0.92 -5.81 9.47
C LEU A 199 -2.27 -5.97 8.75
N ASN A 200 -2.67 -7.20 8.41
CA ASN A 200 -4.01 -7.48 7.88
C ASN A 200 -5.10 -7.14 8.91
N ALA A 201 -4.86 -7.44 10.19
CA ALA A 201 -5.81 -7.14 11.25
C ALA A 201 -5.86 -5.65 11.63
N ASP A 202 -4.85 -4.85 11.28
CA ASP A 202 -4.79 -3.43 11.63
C ASP A 202 -5.74 -2.57 10.77
N PRO A 203 -6.83 -2.00 11.32
CA PRO A 203 -7.79 -1.20 10.55
C PRO A 203 -7.20 0.13 10.06
N ALA A 204 -6.08 0.60 10.60
CA ALA A 204 -5.39 1.77 10.08
C ALA A 204 -4.54 1.45 8.83
N VAL A 205 -4.25 0.18 8.57
CA VAL A 205 -3.49 -0.28 7.39
C VAL A 205 -4.46 -0.65 6.28
N HIS A 206 -4.36 0.05 5.16
CA HIS A 206 -5.21 -0.12 3.98
C HIS A 206 -4.47 -0.76 2.80
N GLY A 207 -3.14 -0.75 2.86
CA GLY A 207 -2.27 -1.45 1.93
C GLY A 207 -1.09 -2.07 2.64
N ILE A 208 -0.67 -3.25 2.19
CA ILE A 208 0.53 -3.93 2.65
C ILE A 208 1.42 -4.16 1.43
N LEU A 209 2.68 -3.78 1.57
CA LEU A 209 3.72 -4.07 0.61
C LEU A 209 4.82 -4.86 1.32
N VAL A 210 5.12 -6.05 0.81
CA VAL A 210 6.31 -6.83 1.19
C VAL A 210 7.38 -6.60 0.11
N GLN A 211 8.49 -5.97 0.50
CA GLN A 211 9.56 -5.63 -0.42
C GLN A 211 10.30 -6.88 -0.88
N LEU A 212 10.22 -7.16 -2.18
CA LEU A 212 10.93 -8.24 -2.84
C LEU A 212 12.32 -7.79 -3.35
N PRO A 213 13.26 -8.73 -3.55
CA PRO A 213 13.14 -10.15 -3.19
C PRO A 213 13.37 -10.38 -1.69
N LEU A 214 12.78 -11.45 -1.16
CA LEU A 214 13.00 -11.91 0.20
C LEU A 214 14.29 -12.74 0.30
N PRO A 215 14.83 -12.95 1.51
CA PRO A 215 15.91 -13.90 1.74
C PRO A 215 15.59 -15.30 1.21
N LYS A 216 16.61 -16.02 0.74
CA LYS A 216 16.45 -17.31 0.02
C LYS A 216 15.75 -18.41 0.82
N HIS A 217 15.76 -18.34 2.15
CA HIS A 217 15.11 -19.32 3.03
C HIS A 217 13.61 -19.05 3.23
N ILE A 218 13.08 -17.95 2.69
CA ILE A 218 11.66 -17.57 2.81
C ILE A 218 10.99 -17.76 1.45
N ASN A 219 9.83 -18.43 1.44
CA ASN A 219 9.04 -18.57 0.24
C ASN A 219 8.20 -17.30 -0.02
N GLU A 220 8.61 -16.51 -1.03
CA GLU A 220 7.92 -15.28 -1.44
C GLU A 220 6.45 -15.50 -1.77
N GLU A 221 6.11 -16.54 -2.53
CA GLU A 221 4.74 -16.83 -2.94
C GLU A 221 3.85 -17.10 -1.73
N LYS A 222 4.37 -17.84 -0.75
CA LYS A 222 3.65 -18.09 0.49
C LYS A 222 3.36 -16.78 1.23
N ILE A 223 4.36 -15.91 1.40
CA ILE A 223 4.17 -14.63 2.10
C ILE A 223 3.16 -13.73 1.38
N LEU A 224 3.25 -13.63 0.04
CA LEU A 224 2.32 -12.80 -0.74
C LEU A 224 0.88 -13.31 -0.66
N ASN A 225 0.67 -14.64 -0.56
CA ASN A 225 -0.65 -15.24 -0.40
C ASN A 225 -1.29 -14.98 0.98
N GLU A 226 -0.50 -14.64 1.99
CA GLU A 226 -1.01 -14.30 3.33
C GLU A 226 -1.50 -12.85 3.40
N ILE A 227 -1.21 -12.00 2.41
CA ILE A 227 -1.72 -10.62 2.35
C ILE A 227 -3.20 -10.67 1.96
N SER A 228 -4.08 -10.07 2.76
CA SER A 228 -5.51 -10.00 2.43
C SER A 228 -5.71 -9.32 1.08
N LEU A 229 -6.64 -9.85 0.29
CA LEU A 229 -6.92 -9.35 -1.06
C LEU A 229 -7.25 -7.85 -1.08
N GLU A 230 -7.90 -7.36 -0.03
CA GLU A 230 -8.32 -5.97 0.19
C GLU A 230 -7.16 -5.03 0.53
N LYS A 231 -6.00 -5.57 0.92
CA LYS A 231 -4.78 -4.82 1.26
C LYS A 231 -3.59 -5.10 0.34
N ASP A 232 -3.75 -5.95 -0.68
CA ASP A 232 -2.72 -6.28 -1.67
C ASP A 232 -2.50 -5.15 -2.69
N VAL A 233 -1.92 -4.04 -2.23
CA VAL A 233 -1.75 -2.83 -3.05
C VAL A 233 -0.72 -2.98 -4.17
N ASP A 234 0.14 -4.00 -4.10
CA ASP A 234 1.04 -4.37 -5.20
C ASP A 234 0.37 -5.29 -6.23
N GLY A 235 -0.83 -5.81 -5.96
CA GLY A 235 -1.67 -6.55 -6.90
C GLY A 235 -1.16 -7.94 -7.25
N PHE A 236 -0.31 -8.54 -6.41
CA PHE A 236 0.34 -9.83 -6.69
C PHE A 236 -0.44 -11.04 -6.18
N HIS A 237 -1.49 -10.85 -5.38
CA HIS A 237 -2.34 -11.93 -4.94
C HIS A 237 -2.94 -12.68 -6.16
N PRO A 238 -2.87 -14.03 -6.20
CA PRO A 238 -3.40 -14.81 -7.32
C PRO A 238 -4.84 -14.48 -7.73
N LEU A 239 -5.70 -14.06 -6.79
CA LEU A 239 -7.08 -13.66 -7.09
C LEU A 239 -7.14 -12.35 -7.90
N ASN A 240 -6.24 -11.39 -7.67
CA ASN A 240 -6.15 -10.18 -8.50
C ASN A 240 -5.72 -10.54 -9.92
N ILE A 241 -4.70 -11.39 -10.09
CA ILE A 241 -4.25 -11.84 -11.41
C ILE A 241 -5.33 -12.66 -12.13
N GLY A 242 -6.01 -13.57 -11.41
CA GLY A 242 -7.12 -14.35 -11.95
C GLY A 242 -8.29 -13.48 -12.40
N LYS A 243 -8.71 -12.50 -11.58
CA LYS A 243 -9.74 -11.52 -11.96
C LYS A 243 -9.30 -10.66 -13.16
N LEU A 244 -8.02 -10.31 -13.26
CA LEU A 244 -7.48 -9.59 -14.41
C LEU A 244 -7.56 -10.45 -15.69
N ALA A 245 -7.31 -11.75 -15.62
CA ALA A 245 -7.34 -12.64 -16.78
C ALA A 245 -8.76 -13.02 -17.25
N MET A 246 -9.77 -12.89 -16.38
CA MET A 246 -11.15 -13.29 -16.69
C MET A 246 -11.98 -12.12 -17.26
N LYS A 247 -12.72 -12.39 -18.34
CA LYS A 247 -13.69 -11.44 -18.88
C LYS A 247 -14.85 -11.22 -17.89
N GLY A 248 -15.31 -9.98 -17.76
CA GLY A 248 -16.41 -9.62 -16.85
C GLY A 248 -16.05 -9.65 -15.36
N ARG A 249 -14.75 -9.68 -15.04
CA ARG A 249 -14.24 -9.55 -13.67
C ARG A 249 -13.21 -8.44 -13.60
N ASP A 250 -13.21 -7.76 -12.46
CA ASP A 250 -12.27 -6.69 -12.16
C ASP A 250 -11.48 -7.01 -10.88
N PRO A 251 -10.14 -6.92 -10.92
CA PRO A 251 -9.32 -7.09 -9.73
C PRO A 251 -9.53 -5.94 -8.73
N LEU A 252 -9.24 -6.18 -7.46
CA LEU A 252 -9.23 -5.08 -6.48
C LEU A 252 -8.02 -4.18 -6.74
N PHE A 253 -6.86 -4.77 -7.04
CA PHE A 253 -5.66 -4.03 -7.35
C PHE A 253 -5.02 -4.54 -8.63
N LEU A 254 -4.53 -3.60 -9.43
CA LEU A 254 -3.68 -3.90 -10.57
C LEU A 254 -2.21 -3.81 -10.15
N PRO A 255 -1.35 -4.71 -10.64
CA PRO A 255 0.08 -4.61 -10.41
C PRO A 255 0.66 -3.24 -10.75
N CYS A 256 1.39 -2.65 -9.81
CA CYS A 256 1.84 -1.26 -9.88
C CYS A 256 2.66 -0.96 -11.14
N THR A 257 3.66 -1.80 -11.45
CA THR A 257 4.54 -1.62 -12.61
C THR A 257 3.80 -1.77 -13.95
N PRO A 258 3.01 -2.85 -14.18
CA PRO A 258 2.11 -2.96 -15.33
C PRO A 258 1.12 -1.81 -15.49
N LYS A 259 0.45 -1.38 -14.41
CA LYS A 259 -0.47 -0.22 -14.41
C LYS A 259 0.28 1.05 -14.84
N GLY A 260 1.50 1.23 -14.32
CA GLY A 260 2.39 2.34 -14.71
C GLY A 260 2.76 2.33 -16.19
N CYS A 261 3.00 1.16 -16.79
CA CYS A 261 3.28 1.04 -18.23
C CYS A 261 2.07 1.51 -19.07
N MET A 262 0.86 1.10 -18.69
CA MET A 262 -0.38 1.51 -19.37
C MET A 262 -0.62 3.01 -19.26
N GLU A 263 -0.35 3.60 -18.09
CA GLU A 263 -0.49 5.04 -17.86
C GLU A 263 0.51 5.84 -18.70
N LEU A 264 1.77 5.39 -18.81
CA LEU A 264 2.78 6.01 -19.65
C LEU A 264 2.38 6.00 -21.13
N LEU A 265 1.86 4.88 -21.64
CA LEU A 265 1.34 4.80 -23.01
C LEU A 265 0.19 5.79 -23.23
N THR A 266 -0.79 5.78 -22.32
CA THR A 266 -2.02 6.57 -22.42
C THR A 266 -1.73 8.07 -22.36
N ARG A 267 -0.95 8.52 -21.36
CA ARG A 267 -0.59 9.95 -21.20
C ARG A 267 0.38 10.45 -22.28
N SER A 268 1.09 9.54 -22.95
CA SER A 268 1.91 9.90 -24.11
C SER A 268 1.11 9.95 -25.42
N GLY A 269 -0.20 9.72 -25.39
CA GLY A 269 -1.06 9.72 -26.59
C GLY A 269 -0.88 8.47 -27.48
N VAL A 270 -0.25 7.41 -26.98
CA VAL A 270 -0.09 6.16 -27.72
C VAL A 270 -1.41 5.40 -27.73
N THR A 271 -1.99 5.20 -28.92
CA THR A 271 -3.19 4.38 -29.09
C THR A 271 -2.86 2.91 -28.92
N ILE A 272 -3.58 2.20 -28.04
CA ILE A 272 -3.37 0.77 -27.77
C ILE A 272 -4.36 -0.11 -28.56
N ASN A 273 -5.61 0.33 -28.69
CA ASN A 273 -6.67 -0.40 -29.36
C ASN A 273 -6.28 -0.75 -30.80
N GLY A 274 -6.40 -2.04 -31.15
CA GLY A 274 -6.11 -2.57 -32.48
C GLY A 274 -4.63 -2.64 -32.84
N LYS A 275 -3.72 -2.27 -31.94
CA LYS A 275 -2.27 -2.32 -32.18
C LYS A 275 -1.67 -3.68 -31.88
N ARG A 276 -0.55 -3.97 -32.53
CA ARG A 276 0.28 -5.14 -32.21
C ARG A 276 1.21 -4.77 -31.06
N ALA A 277 1.06 -5.42 -29.92
CA ALA A 277 1.93 -5.24 -28.78
C ALA A 277 2.79 -6.48 -28.55
N VAL A 278 4.06 -6.27 -28.20
CA VAL A 278 4.95 -7.35 -27.76
C VAL A 278 5.41 -7.08 -26.33
N VAL A 279 5.38 -8.11 -25.50
CA VAL A 279 5.96 -8.08 -24.16
C VAL A 279 7.16 -9.00 -24.14
N VAL A 280 8.36 -8.44 -23.95
CA VAL A 280 9.61 -9.18 -23.87
C VAL A 280 9.88 -9.48 -22.40
N GLY A 281 9.49 -10.68 -21.97
CA GLY A 281 9.49 -11.10 -20.57
C GLY A 281 8.13 -11.65 -20.14
N ARG A 282 8.14 -12.66 -19.27
CA ARG A 282 6.92 -13.35 -18.79
C ARG A 282 6.91 -13.56 -17.27
N SER A 283 7.57 -12.68 -16.54
CA SER A 283 7.56 -12.75 -15.07
C SER A 283 6.13 -12.56 -14.54
N ASN A 284 5.84 -13.17 -13.39
CA ASN A 284 4.54 -13.03 -12.72
C ASN A 284 4.27 -11.59 -12.25
N ILE A 285 5.33 -10.80 -12.04
CA ILE A 285 5.28 -9.44 -11.48
C ILE A 285 5.01 -8.39 -12.56
N VAL A 286 5.58 -8.55 -13.76
CA VAL A 286 5.52 -7.53 -14.82
C VAL A 286 5.01 -8.10 -16.13
N GLY A 287 5.73 -9.08 -16.71
CA GLY A 287 5.50 -9.51 -18.09
C GLY A 287 4.12 -10.09 -18.33
N LEU A 288 3.68 -11.01 -17.46
CA LEU A 288 2.36 -11.61 -17.60
C LEU A 288 1.23 -10.59 -17.35
N PRO A 289 1.19 -9.82 -16.25
CA PRO A 289 0.08 -8.90 -16.03
C PRO A 289 -0.01 -7.76 -17.05
N VAL A 290 1.11 -7.22 -17.53
CA VAL A 290 1.07 -6.16 -18.56
C VAL A 290 0.54 -6.70 -19.90
N SER A 291 0.84 -7.95 -20.24
CA SER A 291 0.24 -8.61 -21.42
C SER A 291 -1.29 -8.69 -21.34
N LEU A 292 -1.82 -8.99 -20.14
CA LEU A 292 -3.27 -9.07 -19.92
C LEU A 292 -3.93 -7.69 -19.98
N LEU A 293 -3.26 -6.66 -19.47
CA LEU A 293 -3.72 -5.27 -19.55
C LEU A 293 -3.76 -4.76 -20.99
N LEU A 294 -2.73 -5.04 -21.78
CA LEU A 294 -2.70 -4.72 -23.21
C LEU A 294 -3.83 -5.44 -23.96
N LEU A 295 -4.06 -6.72 -23.64
CA LEU A 295 -5.17 -7.49 -24.23
C LEU A 295 -6.54 -6.91 -23.84
N LYS A 296 -6.73 -6.50 -22.57
CA LYS A 296 -7.94 -5.80 -22.11
C LYS A 296 -8.14 -4.43 -22.77
N ALA A 297 -7.07 -3.81 -23.26
CA ALA A 297 -7.09 -2.56 -24.02
C ALA A 297 -7.18 -2.79 -25.54
N ASP A 298 -7.66 -3.97 -25.97
CA ASP A 298 -7.89 -4.37 -27.36
C ASP A 298 -6.62 -4.44 -28.23
N ALA A 299 -5.43 -4.62 -27.65
CA ALA A 299 -4.22 -4.92 -28.42
C ALA A 299 -4.15 -6.41 -28.80
N THR A 300 -3.52 -6.70 -29.95
CA THR A 300 -3.06 -8.05 -30.28
C THR A 300 -1.69 -8.28 -29.63
N VAL A 301 -1.60 -9.19 -28.66
CA VAL A 301 -0.40 -9.31 -27.81
C VAL A 301 0.42 -10.58 -28.12
N SER A 302 1.73 -10.41 -28.31
CA SER A 302 2.72 -11.50 -28.33
C SER A 302 3.63 -11.44 -27.10
N ILE A 303 3.92 -12.58 -26.50
CA ILE A 303 4.86 -12.67 -25.36
C ILE A 303 6.14 -13.36 -25.82
N VAL A 304 7.25 -12.65 -25.73
CA VAL A 304 8.59 -13.14 -26.06
C VAL A 304 9.31 -13.54 -24.77
N HIS A 305 10.02 -14.66 -24.79
CA HIS A 305 10.75 -15.18 -23.64
C HIS A 305 12.02 -15.93 -24.08
N SER A 306 12.84 -16.39 -23.14
CA SER A 306 14.14 -17.03 -23.41
C SER A 306 14.10 -18.26 -24.33
N ARG A 307 12.94 -18.89 -24.52
CA ARG A 307 12.74 -20.03 -25.44
C ARG A 307 12.10 -19.65 -26.79
N THR A 308 11.89 -18.36 -27.05
CA THR A 308 11.28 -17.90 -28.29
C THR A 308 12.36 -17.89 -29.39
N PRO A 309 12.18 -18.61 -30.50
CA PRO A 309 13.11 -18.52 -31.64
C PRO A 309 12.92 -17.18 -32.36
N ASN A 310 14.03 -16.58 -32.80
CA ASN A 310 14.07 -15.32 -33.55
C ASN A 310 13.23 -14.19 -32.90
N PRO A 311 13.43 -13.88 -31.61
CA PRO A 311 12.63 -12.89 -30.89
C PRO A 311 12.62 -11.52 -31.59
N GLU A 312 13.72 -11.15 -32.25
CA GLU A 312 13.87 -9.90 -32.98
C GLU A 312 12.87 -9.72 -34.12
N SER A 313 12.43 -10.80 -34.80
CA SER A 313 11.43 -10.68 -35.87
C SER A 313 10.06 -10.31 -35.31
N ILE A 314 9.68 -10.93 -34.19
CA ILE A 314 8.42 -10.68 -33.50
C ILE A 314 8.39 -9.24 -32.97
N VAL A 315 9.49 -8.78 -32.36
CA VAL A 315 9.59 -7.41 -31.84
C VAL A 315 9.49 -6.38 -32.96
N ARG A 316 10.06 -6.68 -34.14
CA ARG A 316 10.06 -5.77 -35.31
C ARG A 316 8.68 -5.57 -35.95
N GLU A 317 7.71 -6.43 -35.64
CA GLU A 317 6.34 -6.29 -36.13
C GLU A 317 5.43 -5.46 -35.21
N ALA A 318 5.86 -5.20 -33.97
CA ALA A 318 5.05 -4.60 -32.94
C ALA A 318 5.01 -3.06 -33.03
N ASP A 319 3.83 -2.48 -32.81
CA ASP A 319 3.63 -1.04 -32.63
C ASP A 319 3.97 -0.59 -31.20
N ILE A 320 3.84 -1.51 -30.23
CA ILE A 320 4.11 -1.28 -28.81
C ILE A 320 5.06 -2.38 -28.32
N VAL A 321 6.16 -2.00 -27.67
CA VAL A 321 7.14 -2.91 -27.07
C VAL A 321 7.24 -2.63 -25.58
N ILE A 322 6.94 -3.64 -24.75
CA ILE A 322 7.23 -3.62 -23.31
C ILE A 322 8.46 -4.49 -23.05
N ALA A 323 9.58 -3.88 -22.68
CA ALA A 323 10.83 -4.57 -22.37
C ALA A 323 10.93 -4.84 -20.86
N ALA A 324 10.78 -6.10 -20.47
CA ALA A 324 10.79 -6.57 -19.07
C ALA A 324 11.55 -7.92 -18.95
N ALA A 325 12.66 -8.03 -19.66
CA ALA A 325 13.49 -9.22 -19.76
C ALA A 325 14.48 -9.33 -18.59
N GLY A 326 14.87 -8.20 -17.99
CA GLY A 326 15.93 -8.14 -16.98
C GLY A 326 17.31 -8.45 -17.56
N GLN A 327 17.57 -7.98 -18.78
CA GLN A 327 18.85 -8.16 -19.49
C GLN A 327 19.31 -6.83 -20.07
N ALA A 328 20.39 -6.28 -19.52
CA ALA A 328 20.92 -4.97 -19.87
C ALA A 328 21.13 -4.80 -21.38
N MET A 329 20.46 -3.81 -21.97
CA MET A 329 20.66 -3.36 -23.35
C MET A 329 20.54 -4.48 -24.41
N MET A 330 19.75 -5.51 -24.14
CA MET A 330 19.52 -6.64 -25.03
C MET A 330 18.78 -6.23 -26.31
N ILE A 331 17.76 -5.38 -26.20
CA ILE A 331 16.92 -4.98 -27.32
C ILE A 331 17.60 -3.84 -28.09
N LYS A 332 17.98 -4.12 -29.33
CA LYS A 332 18.74 -3.21 -30.20
C LYS A 332 17.84 -2.42 -31.15
N GLY A 333 18.41 -1.39 -31.78
CA GLY A 333 17.67 -0.49 -32.69
C GLY A 333 17.00 -1.22 -33.85
N ASP A 334 17.66 -2.23 -34.40
CA ASP A 334 17.19 -3.03 -35.53
C ASP A 334 16.07 -4.02 -35.16
N TRP A 335 15.76 -4.20 -33.87
CA TRP A 335 14.60 -4.98 -33.41
C TRP A 335 13.32 -4.16 -33.46
N ILE A 336 13.41 -2.83 -33.50
CA ILE A 336 12.28 -1.94 -33.27
C ILE A 336 11.64 -1.54 -34.60
N LYS A 337 10.32 -1.68 -34.69
CA LYS A 337 9.54 -1.11 -35.79
C LYS A 337 9.68 0.41 -35.80
N PRO A 338 9.99 1.06 -36.93
CA PRO A 338 10.03 2.51 -37.02
C PRO A 338 8.73 3.15 -36.53
N GLY A 339 8.84 4.11 -35.60
CA GLY A 339 7.68 4.78 -35.00
C GLY A 339 6.99 4.05 -33.85
N ALA A 340 7.44 2.85 -33.45
CA ALA A 340 6.87 2.13 -32.32
C ALA A 340 7.04 2.88 -30.98
N ALA A 341 6.13 2.60 -30.04
CA ALA A 341 6.25 3.02 -28.66
C ALA A 341 6.99 1.95 -27.84
N VAL A 342 8.05 2.34 -27.14
CA VAL A 342 8.89 1.43 -26.36
C VAL A 342 8.89 1.84 -24.89
N ILE A 343 8.39 0.95 -24.04
CA ILE A 343 8.42 1.08 -22.58
C ILE A 343 9.48 0.12 -22.04
N ASP A 344 10.58 0.68 -21.54
CA ASP A 344 11.68 -0.02 -20.92
C ASP A 344 11.47 -0.12 -19.41
N VAL A 345 11.10 -1.31 -18.96
CA VAL A 345 10.87 -1.66 -17.55
C VAL A 345 12.15 -2.18 -16.90
N GLY A 346 13.11 -2.65 -17.69
CA GLY A 346 14.37 -3.20 -17.22
C GLY A 346 15.09 -2.23 -16.29
N THR A 347 15.68 -2.76 -15.22
CA THR A 347 16.54 -1.97 -14.32
C THR A 347 17.73 -2.84 -13.95
N ASN A 348 18.84 -2.63 -14.66
CA ASN A 348 20.05 -3.41 -14.56
C ASN A 348 21.20 -2.51 -14.07
N SER A 349 21.97 -3.00 -13.10
CA SER A 349 23.17 -2.31 -12.62
C SER A 349 24.38 -2.77 -13.42
N ILE A 350 25.09 -1.82 -14.03
CA ILE A 350 26.37 -2.07 -14.71
C ILE A 350 27.48 -1.23 -14.09
N SER A 351 28.67 -1.82 -13.97
CA SER A 351 29.84 -1.13 -13.39
C SER A 351 30.14 0.16 -14.14
N ASP A 352 30.32 1.25 -13.41
CA ASP A 352 30.63 2.58 -13.94
C ASP A 352 31.47 3.34 -12.92
N PRO A 353 32.81 3.33 -13.07
CA PRO A 353 33.74 4.00 -12.17
C PRO A 353 33.56 5.53 -12.11
N THR A 354 32.87 6.12 -13.10
CA THR A 354 32.64 7.57 -13.14
C THR A 354 31.50 8.01 -12.21
N ARG A 355 30.68 7.06 -11.74
CA ARG A 355 29.59 7.32 -10.78
C ARG A 355 30.07 7.15 -9.36
N LYS A 356 29.60 8.02 -8.45
CA LYS A 356 29.86 7.91 -7.00
C LYS A 356 29.44 6.55 -6.42
N SER A 357 28.43 5.92 -7.00
CA SER A 357 27.93 4.59 -6.64
C SER A 357 28.80 3.44 -7.16
N GLY A 358 29.74 3.69 -8.07
CA GLY A 358 30.52 2.66 -8.77
C GLY A 358 29.73 1.90 -9.85
N TYR A 359 28.46 2.26 -10.08
CA TYR A 359 27.60 1.66 -11.09
C TYR A 359 26.60 2.68 -11.65
N ARG A 360 26.11 2.42 -12.87
CA ARG A 360 24.96 3.12 -13.47
C ARG A 360 23.82 2.13 -13.73
N LEU A 361 22.60 2.65 -13.69
CA LEU A 361 21.41 1.89 -14.06
C LEU A 361 21.16 2.02 -15.56
N VAL A 362 20.86 0.90 -16.20
CA VAL A 362 20.44 0.80 -17.60
C VAL A 362 19.24 -0.11 -17.74
N GLY A 363 18.44 0.12 -18.77
CA GLY A 363 17.29 -0.73 -19.04
C GLY A 363 17.62 -1.94 -19.88
N ASP A 364 16.58 -2.62 -20.35
CA ASP A 364 16.71 -3.75 -21.26
C ASP A 364 16.91 -3.32 -22.71
N VAL A 365 16.67 -2.04 -22.99
CA VAL A 365 16.76 -1.44 -24.32
C VAL A 365 18.06 -0.66 -24.48
N ASP A 366 18.72 -0.81 -25.64
CA ASP A 366 19.82 0.06 -26.03
C ASP A 366 19.28 1.45 -26.41
N PHE A 367 19.19 2.33 -25.42
CA PHE A 367 18.56 3.64 -25.57
C PHE A 367 19.16 4.47 -26.72
N ALA A 368 20.47 4.39 -26.94
CA ALA A 368 21.15 5.20 -27.97
C ALA A 368 20.76 4.76 -29.39
N GLU A 369 20.58 3.46 -29.61
CA GLU A 369 20.12 2.92 -30.89
C GLU A 369 18.61 3.08 -31.06
N VAL A 370 17.83 2.68 -30.07
CA VAL A 370 16.36 2.65 -30.15
C VAL A 370 15.77 4.06 -30.25
N SER A 371 16.37 5.06 -29.58
CA SER A 371 15.91 6.46 -29.68
C SER A 371 15.99 7.02 -31.11
N LYS A 372 16.76 6.40 -32.02
CA LYS A 372 16.82 6.82 -33.43
C LYS A 372 15.64 6.28 -34.25
N VAL A 373 15.04 5.17 -33.82
CA VAL A 373 14.05 4.39 -34.58
C VAL A 373 12.63 4.51 -34.00
N ALA A 374 12.51 4.43 -32.68
CA ALA A 374 11.21 4.48 -32.00
C ALA A 374 10.51 5.83 -32.19
N GLY A 375 9.18 5.81 -32.13
CA GLY A 375 8.35 7.01 -32.07
C GLY A 375 8.29 7.56 -30.65
N HIS A 376 8.18 6.67 -29.66
CA HIS A 376 8.21 7.02 -28.24
C HIS A 376 9.13 6.06 -27.47
N LEU A 377 9.86 6.57 -26.47
CA LEU A 377 10.78 5.76 -25.67
C LEU A 377 10.86 6.26 -24.23
N THR A 378 10.72 5.37 -23.25
CA THR A 378 11.00 5.69 -21.84
C THR A 378 12.50 5.58 -21.54
N PRO A 379 13.10 6.50 -20.76
CA PRO A 379 14.47 6.39 -20.33
C PRO A 379 14.62 5.47 -19.11
N VAL A 380 15.82 4.90 -18.94
CA VAL A 380 16.23 4.25 -17.69
C VAL A 380 17.54 4.87 -17.22
N PRO A 381 17.58 5.49 -16.02
CA PRO A 381 16.46 5.71 -15.09
C PRO A 381 15.52 6.85 -15.54
N GLY A 382 14.30 6.88 -14.96
CA GLY A 382 13.36 8.00 -15.12
C GLY A 382 12.09 7.69 -15.91
N GLY A 383 11.96 6.49 -16.46
CA GLY A 383 10.75 5.97 -17.08
C GLY A 383 9.84 5.28 -16.08
N VAL A 384 9.86 3.95 -16.06
CA VAL A 384 8.86 3.13 -15.33
C VAL A 384 9.04 3.14 -13.80
N GLY A 385 10.28 3.17 -13.30
CA GLY A 385 10.55 3.08 -11.85
C GLY A 385 9.77 4.08 -10.98
N PRO A 386 9.76 5.39 -11.29
CA PRO A 386 8.93 6.38 -10.60
C PRO A 386 7.42 6.10 -10.64
N MET A 387 6.94 5.49 -11.73
CA MET A 387 5.52 5.16 -11.90
C MET A 387 5.08 4.07 -10.94
N THR A 388 5.93 3.09 -10.65
CA THR A 388 5.61 2.01 -9.70
C THR A 388 5.25 2.57 -8.33
N VAL A 389 6.00 3.56 -7.82
CA VAL A 389 5.70 4.21 -6.54
C VAL A 389 4.41 5.03 -6.63
N ALA A 390 4.20 5.79 -7.70
CA ALA A 390 2.97 6.56 -7.87
C ALA A 390 1.72 5.67 -7.94
N MET A 391 1.81 4.52 -8.63
CA MET A 391 0.73 3.54 -8.74
C MET A 391 0.44 2.83 -7.42
N LEU A 392 1.47 2.55 -6.63
CA LEU A 392 1.34 2.01 -5.28
C LEU A 392 0.50 2.96 -4.40
N LEU A 393 0.86 4.25 -4.36
CA LEU A 393 0.11 5.23 -3.58
C LEU A 393 -1.34 5.37 -4.05
N LYS A 394 -1.55 5.39 -5.38
CA LYS A 394 -2.89 5.42 -5.96
C LYS A 394 -3.70 4.19 -5.55
N ASN A 395 -3.11 2.99 -5.62
CA ASN A 395 -3.74 1.76 -5.15
C ASN A 395 -4.07 1.85 -3.65
N THR A 396 -3.18 2.37 -2.79
CA THR A 396 -3.48 2.57 -1.36
C THR A 396 -4.70 3.47 -1.15
N VAL A 397 -4.81 4.57 -1.89
CA VAL A 397 -5.99 5.46 -1.83
C VAL A 397 -7.25 4.76 -2.33
N ASP A 398 -7.18 4.02 -3.44
CA ASP A 398 -8.30 3.25 -3.98
C ASP A 398 -8.78 2.17 -2.96
N GLY A 399 -7.84 1.53 -2.28
CA GLY A 399 -8.09 0.60 -1.18
C GLY A 399 -8.80 1.27 -0.01
N ALA A 400 -8.29 2.42 0.44
CA ALA A 400 -8.90 3.22 1.49
C ALA A 400 -10.33 3.63 1.11
N LYS A 401 -10.56 4.19 -0.09
CA LYS A 401 -11.88 4.56 -0.62
C LYS A 401 -12.89 3.41 -0.53
N ARG A 402 -12.49 2.19 -0.89
CA ARG A 402 -13.38 1.01 -0.81
C ARG A 402 -13.77 0.64 0.61
N GLY A 403 -12.87 0.77 1.57
CA GLY A 403 -13.16 0.56 2.99
C GLY A 403 -14.10 1.62 3.59
N ILE A 404 -14.44 2.69 2.87
CA ILE A 404 -15.38 3.73 3.32
C ILE A 404 -16.82 3.47 2.85
N VAL A 405 -16.98 2.79 1.70
CA VAL A 405 -18.28 2.63 1.01
C VAL A 405 -18.98 1.32 1.41
N GLN A 406 -18.32 0.47 2.21
CA GLN A 406 -18.89 -0.71 2.84
C GLN A 406 -19.37 -0.36 4.25
#